data_AF-A0A2V9HZ05-F1
#
_entry.id   AF-A0A2V9HZ05-F1
#
_cell.length_a   1.000
_cell.length_b   1.000
_cell.length_c   1.000
_cell.angle_alpha   90.00
_cell.angle_beta   90.00
_cell.angle_gamma   90.00
#
_symmetry.space_group_name_H-M   'P 1'
#
loop_
_entity.id
_entity.type
_entity.pdbx_description
1 polymer ?
#
loop_
_entity_poly.entity_id
_entity_poly.type
_entity_poly.pdbx_seq_one_letter_code
_entity_poly.pdbx_strand_id
1 'polypeptide(L)'
;MEANFSYAVRNSTHLGVYSLKAWLADWKLILAMGAAAIAALAMVAYAFLRPPVNPEEEERKRRLHVNQIGRIAEGQIVELVEHPPESQAPRKGLFRAGAPPLRDMRPRHLVSYSYLISGVTYQTAQDITGLESQIRLERLVAGQPASIKYDASNPSDSILVADDWSGLR
;
A
#
# COMPACT_ATOMS: atom_id res chain seq x y z
N MET A 1 83.09 16.92 -25.97
CA MET A 1 82.49 18.26 -26.10
C MET A 1 81.79 18.31 -27.44
N GLU A 2 80.48 18.42 -27.61
CA GLU A 2 79.33 18.44 -26.71
C GLU A 2 78.13 17.90 -27.51
N ALA A 3 77.26 17.17 -26.84
CA ALA A 3 76.00 16.68 -27.37
C ALA A 3 74.89 17.58 -26.82
N ASN A 4 74.14 18.30 -27.66
CA ASN A 4 72.90 18.99 -27.26
C ASN A 4 72.08 19.50 -28.48
N PHE A 5 71.68 18.61 -29.38
CA PHE A 5 70.71 18.98 -30.43
C PHE A 5 69.68 17.87 -30.69
N SER A 6 69.01 17.38 -29.66
CA SER A 6 67.91 16.42 -29.84
C SER A 6 66.96 16.36 -28.64
N TYR A 7 66.31 17.49 -28.30
CA TYR A 7 65.29 17.49 -27.22
C TYR A 7 64.06 18.35 -27.52
N ALA A 8 63.75 18.68 -28.79
CA ALA A 8 62.67 19.60 -29.10
C ALA A 8 61.61 19.11 -30.11
N VAL A 9 61.54 17.80 -30.41
CA VAL A 9 60.53 17.27 -31.36
C VAL A 9 59.88 15.99 -30.85
N ARG A 10 59.29 16.02 -29.64
CA ARG A 10 58.46 14.88 -29.19
C ARG A 10 57.28 15.20 -28.28
N ASN A 11 56.87 16.46 -28.10
CA ASN A 11 55.80 16.79 -27.12
C ASN A 11 54.56 17.50 -27.70
N SER A 12 54.29 17.45 -29.01
CA SER A 12 53.15 18.20 -29.60
C SER A 12 51.93 17.35 -29.98
N THR A 13 51.96 16.02 -29.87
CA THR A 13 50.83 15.16 -30.30
C THR A 13 49.87 14.76 -29.18
N HIS A 14 50.21 15.01 -27.92
CA HIS A 14 49.37 14.59 -26.80
C HIS A 14 48.29 15.61 -26.39
N LEU A 15 48.33 16.89 -26.82
CA LEU A 15 47.34 17.89 -26.39
C LEU A 15 46.01 17.87 -27.19
N GLY A 16 46.03 17.48 -28.47
CA GLY A 16 44.82 17.51 -29.32
C GLY A 16 43.80 16.42 -29.02
N VAL A 17 44.25 15.25 -28.56
CA VAL A 17 43.38 14.08 -28.33
C VAL A 17 42.58 14.21 -27.04
N TYR A 18 43.10 14.89 -26.00
CA TYR A 18 42.35 15.17 -24.77
C TYR A 18 41.30 16.26 -24.98
N SER A 19 41.55 17.24 -25.84
CA SER A 19 40.61 18.35 -26.13
C SER A 19 39.35 17.89 -26.86
N LEU A 20 39.49 17.00 -27.86
CA LEU A 20 38.33 16.45 -28.59
C LEU A 20 37.48 15.51 -27.72
N LYS A 21 38.14 14.68 -26.89
CA LYS A 21 37.46 13.80 -25.93
C LYS A 21 36.77 14.58 -24.82
N ALA A 22 37.35 15.69 -24.35
CA ALA A 22 36.71 16.59 -23.39
C ALA A 22 35.46 17.26 -23.99
N TRP A 23 35.55 17.80 -25.20
CA TRP A 23 34.42 18.43 -25.89
C TRP A 23 33.27 17.44 -26.19
N LEU A 24 33.61 16.22 -26.59
CA LEU A 24 32.65 15.11 -26.76
C LEU A 24 32.12 14.58 -25.42
N ALA A 25 32.89 14.65 -24.34
CA ALA A 25 32.43 14.28 -23.01
C ALA A 25 31.44 15.33 -22.47
N ASP A 26 31.68 16.62 -22.71
CA ASP A 26 30.82 17.72 -22.27
C ASP A 26 29.43 17.66 -22.91
N TRP A 27 29.32 17.41 -24.22
CA TRP A 27 28.01 17.30 -24.87
C TRP A 27 27.23 16.06 -24.37
N LYS A 28 27.93 14.93 -24.17
CA LYS A 28 27.33 13.71 -23.61
C LYS A 28 26.91 13.90 -22.16
N LEU A 29 27.67 14.68 -21.38
CA LEU A 29 27.36 15.02 -20.00
C LEU A 29 26.12 15.92 -19.94
N ILE A 30 26.03 16.94 -20.78
CA ILE A 30 24.87 17.83 -20.89
C ILE A 30 23.62 17.03 -21.26
N LEU A 31 23.73 16.11 -22.23
CA LEU A 31 22.62 15.22 -22.59
C LEU A 31 22.22 14.30 -21.45
N ALA A 32 23.18 13.68 -20.75
CA ALA A 32 22.91 12.78 -19.64
C ALA A 32 22.22 13.51 -18.47
N MET A 33 22.66 14.73 -18.17
CA MET A 33 22.05 15.58 -17.14
C MET A 33 20.64 16.01 -17.52
N GLY A 34 20.41 16.39 -18.79
CA GLY A 34 19.08 16.70 -19.30
C GLY A 34 18.14 15.51 -19.22
N ALA A 35 18.60 14.31 -19.63
CA ALA A 35 17.82 13.08 -19.54
C ALA A 35 17.49 12.71 -18.09
N ALA A 36 18.45 12.84 -17.17
CA ALA A 36 18.24 12.59 -15.74
C ALA A 36 17.22 13.58 -15.14
N ALA A 37 17.30 14.86 -15.50
CA ALA A 37 16.35 15.87 -15.05
C ALA A 37 14.92 15.57 -15.55
N ILE A 38 14.76 15.18 -16.81
CA ILE A 38 13.47 14.78 -17.37
C ILE A 38 12.93 13.53 -16.67
N ALA A 39 13.77 12.52 -16.45
CA ALA A 39 13.36 11.30 -15.74
C ALA A 39 12.93 11.60 -14.29
N ALA A 40 13.65 12.48 -13.59
CA ALA A 40 13.28 12.92 -12.25
C ALA A 40 11.94 13.69 -12.27
N LEU A 41 11.74 14.62 -13.20
CA LEU A 41 10.48 15.34 -13.39
C LEU A 41 9.32 14.38 -13.69
N ALA A 42 9.52 13.41 -14.58
CA ALA A 42 8.53 12.39 -14.90
C ALA A 42 8.19 11.51 -13.69
N MET A 43 9.18 11.13 -12.89
CA MET A 43 8.98 10.35 -11.67
C MET A 43 8.19 11.14 -10.61
N VAL A 44 8.51 12.42 -10.43
CA VAL A 44 7.78 13.33 -9.54
C VAL A 44 6.34 13.50 -10.03
N ALA A 45 6.14 13.83 -11.31
CA ALA A 45 4.81 13.97 -11.90
C ALA A 45 3.99 12.67 -11.76
N TYR A 46 4.60 11.51 -12.01
CA TYR A 46 3.96 10.22 -11.82
C TYR A 46 3.56 9.95 -10.36
N ALA A 47 4.39 10.34 -9.39
CA ALA A 47 4.06 10.22 -7.97
C ALA A 47 2.87 11.10 -7.57
N PHE A 48 2.74 12.30 -8.14
CA PHE A 48 1.61 13.21 -7.91
C PHE A 48 0.34 12.81 -8.66
N LEU A 49 0.47 12.17 -9.83
CA LEU A 49 -0.64 11.72 -10.66
C LEU A 49 -1.07 10.28 -10.38
N ARG A 50 -0.35 9.56 -9.51
CA ARG A 50 -0.68 8.18 -9.16
C ARG A 50 -2.06 8.16 -8.48
N PRO A 51 -3.04 7.41 -9.00
CA PRO A 51 -4.32 7.26 -8.34
C PRO A 51 -4.11 6.72 -6.92
N PRO A 52 -4.79 7.27 -5.90
CA PRO A 52 -4.78 6.68 -4.58
C PRO A 52 -5.34 5.25 -4.69
N VAL A 53 -4.61 4.27 -4.16
CA VAL A 53 -5.11 2.90 -4.05
C VAL A 53 -6.37 2.95 -3.17
N ASN A 54 -7.47 2.40 -3.69
CA ASN A 54 -8.74 2.43 -2.98
C ASN A 54 -8.62 1.60 -1.69
N PRO A 55 -8.82 2.19 -0.49
CA PRO A 55 -8.69 1.47 0.78
C PRO A 55 -9.61 0.24 0.87
N GLU A 56 -10.77 0.27 0.21
CA GLU A 56 -11.68 -0.88 0.15
C GLU A 56 -11.10 -2.04 -0.66
N GLU A 57 -10.29 -1.77 -1.69
CA GLU A 57 -9.66 -2.81 -2.49
C GLU A 57 -8.56 -3.54 -1.74
N GLU A 58 -7.77 -2.81 -0.94
CA GLU A 58 -6.76 -3.42 -0.08
C GLU A 58 -7.41 -4.29 0.99
N GLU A 59 -8.46 -3.78 1.62
CA GLU A 59 -9.19 -4.52 2.64
C GLU A 59 -9.89 -5.77 2.06
N ARG A 60 -10.46 -5.68 0.85
CA ARG A 60 -11.01 -6.86 0.16
C ARG A 60 -9.95 -7.92 -0.11
N LYS A 61 -8.75 -7.52 -0.56
CA LYS A 61 -7.64 -8.46 -0.80
C LYS A 61 -7.20 -9.14 0.49
N ARG A 62 -7.14 -8.41 1.61
CA ARG A 62 -6.86 -8.98 2.94
C ARG A 62 -7.90 -10.05 3.30
N ARG A 63 -9.19 -9.73 3.21
CA ARG A 63 -10.28 -10.67 3.52
C ARG A 63 -10.21 -11.92 2.63
N LEU A 64 -9.96 -11.76 1.34
CA LEU A 64 -9.80 -12.87 0.41
C LEU A 64 -8.62 -13.77 0.80
N HIS A 65 -7.48 -13.16 1.17
CA HIS A 65 -6.30 -13.90 1.61
C HIS A 65 -6.61 -14.74 2.85
N VAL A 66 -7.15 -14.13 3.91
CA VAL A 66 -7.53 -14.86 5.15
C VAL A 66 -8.59 -15.92 4.84
N ASN A 67 -9.54 -15.66 3.95
CA ASN A 67 -10.55 -16.65 3.56
C ASN A 67 -9.95 -17.89 2.88
N GLN A 68 -8.87 -17.72 2.11
CA GLN A 68 -8.16 -18.79 1.40
C GLN A 68 -7.23 -19.63 2.30
N ILE A 69 -6.50 -18.99 3.20
CA ILE A 69 -5.48 -19.67 4.04
C ILE A 69 -5.96 -19.96 5.47
N GLY A 70 -7.05 -19.33 5.89
CA GLY A 70 -7.46 -19.27 7.28
C GLY A 70 -7.98 -20.60 7.82
N ARG A 71 -7.69 -20.86 9.09
CA ARG A 71 -8.29 -21.93 9.88
C ARG A 71 -9.57 -21.44 10.53
N ILE A 72 -10.47 -22.35 10.87
CA ILE A 72 -11.74 -22.02 11.53
C ILE A 72 -11.61 -22.28 13.03
N ALA A 73 -11.96 -21.28 13.83
CA ALA A 73 -12.18 -21.41 15.27
C ALA A 73 -13.65 -21.13 15.59
N GLU A 74 -14.12 -21.69 16.69
CA GLU A 74 -15.41 -21.31 17.27
C GLU A 74 -15.24 -20.06 18.12
N GLY A 75 -16.25 -19.20 18.07
CA GLY A 75 -16.32 -17.99 18.87
C GLY A 75 -17.74 -17.50 18.96
N GLN A 76 -17.89 -16.26 19.40
CA GLN A 76 -19.20 -15.65 19.61
C GLN A 76 -19.19 -14.18 19.23
N ILE A 77 -20.36 -13.70 18.82
CA ILE A 77 -20.59 -12.27 18.61
C ILE A 77 -20.58 -11.59 19.98
N VAL A 78 -19.85 -10.48 20.08
CA VAL A 78 -19.83 -9.66 21.28
C VAL A 78 -20.82 -8.52 21.15
N GLU A 79 -20.77 -7.79 20.03
CA GLU A 79 -21.57 -6.58 19.84
C GLU A 79 -21.71 -6.24 18.36
N LEU A 80 -22.82 -5.64 17.96
CA LEU A 80 -22.99 -4.99 16.68
C LEU A 80 -23.19 -3.49 16.93
N VAL A 81 -22.30 -2.68 16.39
CA VAL A 81 -22.35 -1.22 16.51
C VAL A 81 -22.57 -0.62 15.13
N GLU A 82 -23.64 0.15 14.99
CA GLU A 82 -23.86 1.00 13.83
C GLU A 82 -23.30 2.40 14.14
N HIS A 83 -22.34 2.83 13.34
CA HIS A 83 -21.79 4.17 13.41
C HIS A 83 -22.40 5.03 12.30
N PRO A 84 -22.83 6.27 12.63
CA PRO A 84 -23.15 7.26 11.61
C PRO A 84 -21.97 7.44 10.65
N PRO A 85 -22.21 7.79 9.38
CA PRO A 85 -21.15 7.98 8.39
C PRO A 85 -20.10 8.95 8.94
N GLU A 86 -18.92 8.43 9.22
CA GLU A 86 -17.80 9.24 9.68
C GLU A 86 -17.41 10.20 8.55
N SER A 87 -17.61 11.50 8.79
CA SER A 87 -17.09 12.51 7.88
C SER A 87 -15.56 12.47 7.98
N GLN A 88 -14.91 11.75 7.06
CA GLN A 88 -13.45 11.72 6.98
C GLN A 88 -12.94 13.16 6.96
N ALA A 89 -12.31 13.60 8.06
CA ALA A 89 -11.77 14.94 8.15
C ALA A 89 -10.78 15.13 6.99
N PRO A 90 -10.82 16.27 6.28
CA PRO A 90 -9.88 16.51 5.19
C PRO A 90 -8.46 16.34 5.73
N ARG A 91 -7.70 15.42 5.15
CA ARG A 91 -6.31 15.18 5.52
C ARG A 91 -5.55 16.50 5.34
N LYS A 92 -5.26 17.19 6.43
CA LYS A 92 -4.60 18.50 6.44
C LYS A 92 -3.13 18.31 6.08
N GLY A 93 -2.83 18.31 4.79
CA GLY A 93 -1.47 18.26 4.26
C GLY A 93 -1.36 19.14 3.02
N LEU A 94 -0.45 20.12 3.07
CA LEU A 94 -0.24 21.09 2.00
C LEU A 94 0.21 20.48 0.65
N PHE A 95 0.59 19.19 0.64
CA PHE A 95 1.28 18.55 -0.50
C PHE A 95 0.69 17.20 -0.94
N ARG A 96 -0.54 16.83 -0.52
CA ARG A 96 -1.15 15.57 -0.95
C ARG A 96 -2.22 15.84 -2.01
N ALA A 97 -1.82 15.79 -3.28
CA ALA A 97 -2.73 15.73 -4.42
C ALA A 97 -3.39 14.35 -4.50
N GLY A 98 -4.20 14.02 -3.50
CA GLY A 98 -5.12 12.89 -3.57
C GLY A 98 -6.51 13.44 -3.80
N ALA A 99 -7.25 12.88 -4.77
CA ALA A 99 -8.69 13.10 -4.82
C ALA A 99 -9.27 12.78 -3.44
N PRO A 100 -10.15 13.63 -2.86
CA PRO A 100 -10.81 13.29 -1.62
C PRO A 100 -11.48 11.93 -1.81
N PRO A 101 -11.36 11.00 -0.85
CA PRO A 101 -12.11 9.76 -0.92
C PRO A 101 -13.59 10.12 -1.12
N LEU A 102 -14.25 9.40 -2.03
CA LEU A 102 -15.69 9.55 -2.26
C LEU A 102 -16.38 9.58 -0.90
N ARG A 103 -17.24 10.59 -0.70
CA ARG A 103 -17.97 10.81 0.55
C ARG A 103 -18.91 9.61 0.74
N ASP A 104 -18.45 8.57 1.40
CA ASP A 104 -19.30 7.45 1.71
C ASP A 104 -20.21 7.86 2.87
N MET A 105 -21.44 8.22 2.53
CA MET A 105 -22.48 8.65 3.47
C MET A 105 -23.25 7.46 4.04
N ARG A 106 -22.82 6.23 3.73
CA ARG A 106 -23.44 5.02 4.25
C ARG A 106 -23.13 4.85 5.74
N PRO A 107 -24.10 4.40 6.54
CA PRO A 107 -23.83 4.00 7.91
C PRO A 107 -22.77 2.88 7.91
N ARG A 108 -21.85 2.93 8.86
CA ARG A 108 -20.82 1.91 9.01
C ARG A 108 -21.29 0.87 10.01
N HIS A 109 -21.30 -0.39 9.59
CA HIS A 109 -21.66 -1.50 10.45
C HIS A 109 -20.38 -2.18 10.95
N LEU A 110 -20.15 -2.15 12.26
CA LEU A 110 -19.00 -2.77 12.91
C LEU A 110 -19.47 -3.92 13.79
N VAL A 111 -18.98 -5.13 13.54
CA VAL A 111 -19.27 -6.30 14.37
C VAL A 111 -18.05 -6.66 15.20
N SER A 112 -18.23 -6.67 16.52
CA SER A 112 -17.25 -7.16 17.48
C SER A 112 -17.50 -8.63 17.77
N TYR A 113 -16.46 -9.45 17.76
CA TYR A 113 -16.54 -10.88 18.06
C TYR A 113 -15.33 -11.34 18.87
N SER A 114 -15.48 -12.45 19.58
CA SER A 114 -14.39 -13.07 20.33
C SER A 114 -14.25 -14.54 19.98
N TYR A 115 -13.02 -15.04 20.01
CA TYR A 115 -12.66 -16.42 19.66
C TYR A 115 -11.48 -16.88 20.50
N LEU A 116 -11.38 -18.19 20.72
CA LEU A 116 -10.35 -18.81 21.57
C LEU A 116 -9.41 -19.66 20.72
N ILE A 117 -8.11 -19.40 20.79
CA ILE A 117 -7.08 -20.21 20.14
C ILE A 117 -5.98 -20.49 21.16
N SER A 118 -5.64 -21.77 21.33
CA SER A 118 -4.54 -22.20 22.22
C SER A 118 -4.64 -21.63 23.65
N GLY A 119 -5.86 -21.43 24.17
CA GLY A 119 -6.11 -20.87 25.50
C GLY A 119 -6.06 -19.34 25.58
N VAL A 120 -5.83 -18.65 24.46
CA VAL A 120 -5.84 -17.17 24.40
C VAL A 120 -7.12 -16.70 23.72
N THR A 121 -7.87 -15.85 24.42
CA THR A 121 -9.07 -15.21 23.89
C THR A 121 -8.68 -13.96 23.14
N TYR A 122 -9.01 -13.92 21.86
CA TYR A 122 -8.90 -12.75 21.01
C TYR A 122 -10.25 -12.09 20.88
N GLN A 123 -10.25 -10.76 20.84
CA GLN A 123 -11.44 -9.97 20.55
C GLN A 123 -11.07 -8.93 19.51
N THR A 124 -11.85 -8.88 18.45
CA THR A 124 -11.63 -7.98 17.32
C THR A 124 -12.95 -7.37 16.87
N ALA A 125 -12.86 -6.27 16.15
CA ALA A 125 -14.00 -5.64 15.51
C ALA A 125 -13.77 -5.59 14.00
N GLN A 126 -14.75 -6.04 13.23
CA GLN A 126 -14.69 -6.06 11.78
C GLN A 126 -15.73 -5.11 11.19
N ASP A 127 -15.29 -4.28 10.25
CA ASP A 127 -16.19 -3.47 9.41
C ASP A 127 -16.83 -4.37 8.34
N ILE A 128 -18.14 -4.50 8.42
CA ILE A 128 -19.00 -5.31 7.55
C ILE A 128 -19.86 -4.44 6.63
N THR A 129 -19.56 -3.13 6.54
CA THR A 129 -20.21 -2.22 5.59
C THR A 129 -20.07 -2.76 4.17
N GLY A 130 -21.21 -2.92 3.48
CA GLY A 130 -21.26 -3.49 2.13
C GLY A 130 -21.25 -5.03 2.05
N LEU A 131 -21.05 -5.75 3.16
CA LEU A 131 -21.20 -7.21 3.25
C LEU A 131 -22.59 -7.65 3.72
N GLU A 132 -23.53 -6.73 3.82
CA GLU A 132 -24.89 -6.88 4.35
C GLU A 132 -25.70 -7.95 3.59
N SER A 133 -25.38 -8.24 2.34
CA SER A 133 -26.06 -9.28 1.56
C SER A 133 -25.78 -10.70 2.07
N GLN A 134 -24.66 -10.92 2.75
CA GLN A 134 -24.25 -12.23 3.26
C GLN A 134 -24.69 -12.50 4.69
N ILE A 135 -25.25 -11.49 5.36
CA ILE A 135 -25.59 -11.54 6.78
C ILE A 135 -26.96 -10.92 7.02
N ARG A 136 -27.71 -11.49 7.93
CA ARG A 136 -28.95 -10.86 8.40
C ARG A 136 -28.61 -10.05 9.64
N LEU A 137 -28.29 -8.77 9.45
CA LEU A 137 -27.89 -7.85 10.54
C LEU A 137 -28.90 -7.87 11.69
N GLU A 138 -30.18 -8.02 11.39
CA GLU A 138 -31.29 -8.03 12.35
C GLU A 138 -31.31 -9.28 13.24
N ARG A 139 -30.55 -10.32 12.86
CA ARG A 139 -30.43 -11.57 13.62
C ARG A 139 -29.16 -11.66 14.44
N LEU A 140 -28.26 -10.69 14.32
CA LEU A 140 -27.02 -10.70 15.08
C LEU A 140 -27.31 -10.27 16.51
N VAL A 141 -27.10 -11.20 17.43
CA VAL A 141 -27.30 -10.99 18.86
C VAL A 141 -26.00 -11.29 19.59
N ALA A 142 -25.66 -10.47 20.58
CA ALA A 142 -24.53 -10.73 21.46
C ALA A 142 -24.66 -12.13 22.11
N GLY A 143 -23.55 -12.87 22.13
CA GLY A 143 -23.48 -14.26 22.60
C GLY A 143 -23.88 -15.32 21.56
N GLN A 144 -24.31 -14.93 20.35
CA GLN A 144 -24.58 -15.90 19.29
C GLN A 144 -23.27 -16.62 18.89
N PRO A 145 -23.27 -17.96 18.82
CA PRO A 145 -22.10 -18.69 18.36
C PRO A 145 -21.84 -18.41 16.88
N ALA A 146 -20.58 -18.21 16.53
CA ALA A 146 -20.14 -17.96 15.18
C ALA A 146 -18.85 -18.73 14.87
N SER A 147 -18.64 -19.01 13.59
CA SER A 147 -17.37 -19.52 13.08
C SER A 147 -16.48 -18.33 12.70
N ILE A 148 -15.25 -18.31 13.17
CA ILE A 148 -14.28 -17.26 12.85
C ILE A 148 -13.17 -17.89 12.02
N LYS A 149 -12.85 -17.30 10.88
CA LYS A 149 -11.64 -17.65 10.13
C LYS A 149 -10.49 -16.79 10.59
N TYR A 150 -9.33 -17.39 10.80
CA TYR A 150 -8.13 -16.68 11.23
C TYR A 150 -6.88 -17.23 10.55
N ASP A 151 -5.86 -16.39 10.36
CA ASP A 151 -4.56 -16.84 9.92
C ASP A 151 -3.81 -17.52 11.08
N ALA A 152 -3.39 -18.77 10.89
CA ALA A 152 -2.63 -19.50 11.91
C ALA A 152 -1.23 -18.92 12.15
N SER A 153 -0.64 -18.26 11.16
CA SER A 153 0.64 -17.56 11.27
C SER A 153 0.50 -16.21 11.99
N ASN A 154 -0.69 -15.60 11.94
CA ASN A 154 -1.03 -14.37 12.64
C ASN A 154 -2.45 -14.45 13.24
N PRO A 155 -2.63 -15.04 14.43
CA PRO A 155 -3.97 -15.31 14.99
C PRO A 155 -4.84 -14.08 15.22
N SER A 156 -4.25 -12.89 15.30
CA SER A 156 -4.98 -11.62 15.40
C SER A 156 -5.64 -11.22 14.08
N ASP A 157 -5.14 -11.71 12.94
CA ASP A 157 -5.74 -11.49 11.64
C ASP A 157 -6.87 -12.50 11.44
N SER A 158 -8.10 -12.03 11.68
CA SER A 158 -9.31 -12.82 11.61
C SER A 158 -10.42 -12.11 10.84
N ILE A 159 -11.38 -12.91 10.40
CA ILE A 159 -12.59 -12.48 9.72
C ILE A 159 -13.77 -13.32 10.21
N LEU A 160 -14.89 -12.65 10.43
CA LEU A 160 -16.20 -13.26 10.66
C LEU A 160 -16.95 -13.44 9.34
N VAL A 161 -16.78 -12.49 8.42
CA VAL A 161 -17.46 -12.43 7.12
C VAL A 161 -16.49 -11.95 6.03
N ALA A 162 -16.60 -12.48 4.82
CA ALA A 162 -15.90 -12.06 3.61
C ALA A 162 -16.82 -12.23 2.40
N ASP A 163 -16.48 -11.68 1.23
CA ASP A 163 -17.32 -11.65 0.02
C ASP A 163 -17.96 -13.00 -0.40
N ASP A 164 -17.29 -14.12 -0.15
CA ASP A 164 -17.75 -15.47 -0.51
C ASP A 164 -17.91 -16.41 0.70
N TRP A 165 -17.88 -15.89 1.93
CA TRP A 165 -17.93 -16.71 3.13
C TRP A 165 -18.50 -15.96 4.34
N SER A 166 -19.41 -16.61 5.05
CA SER A 166 -19.95 -16.11 6.31
C SER A 166 -19.83 -17.16 7.39
N GLY A 167 -19.32 -16.75 8.55
CA GLY A 167 -19.25 -17.57 9.76
C GLY A 167 -20.53 -17.56 10.59
N LEU A 168 -21.55 -16.82 10.15
CA LEU A 168 -22.82 -16.64 10.83
C LEU A 168 -23.85 -17.65 10.29
N ARG A 169 -24.56 -18.32 11.19
CA ARG A 169 -25.60 -19.32 10.87
C ARG A 169 -27.00 -18.76 11.03
#